data_AF-A0A917SXW8-F1
#
_entry.id   AF-A0A917SXW8-F1
#
_cell.length_a   1.000
_cell.length_b   1.000
_cell.length_c   1.000
_cell.angle_alpha   90.00
_cell.angle_beta   90.00
_cell.angle_gamma   90.00
#
_symmetry.space_group_name_H-M   'P 1'
#
loop_
_entity.id
_entity.type
_entity.pdbx_description
1 polymer ?
#
loop_
_entity_poly.entity_id
_entity_poly.type
_entity_poly.pdbx_seq_one_letter_code
_entity_poly.pdbx_strand_id
1 'polypeptide(L)'
;MSHHRAELLRRSKAAILMLVIGVALMISAGYVRTGTGAPADRAAAAERSGDTDDVWSDPTDVPTPQTSSSPPASPSPSPSMTSPSPSPAPTSPSASPTAPAPSVNLALHRPATATSEVRTANGASYATDGNASTFWEGANHGLPQNLTIDLQGSYPVTRVVIKLPPLANWPARTQTLSVLGSTNGTTFTTVKGSAAYAFGFTGGKHEVTITVPRSTVRYLRLAFTGNSTWDAGQASEVEIYS
;
A
#
# COMPACT_ATOMS: atom_id res chain seq x y z
N MET A 1 -49.11 1.99 -14.49
CA MET A 1 -47.93 2.64 -15.13
C MET A 1 -46.66 2.67 -14.27
N SER A 2 -46.72 2.65 -12.93
CA SER A 2 -45.52 2.72 -12.06
C SER A 2 -44.67 1.44 -12.03
N HIS A 3 -45.29 0.26 -11.98
CA HIS A 3 -44.58 -1.04 -11.95
C HIS A 3 -43.73 -1.31 -13.19
N HIS A 4 -44.19 -0.90 -14.38
CA HIS A 4 -43.50 -1.15 -15.63
C HIS A 4 -42.21 -0.31 -15.75
N ARG A 5 -42.22 0.93 -15.25
CA ARG A 5 -41.03 1.80 -15.20
C ARG A 5 -39.97 1.31 -14.21
N ALA A 6 -40.38 0.76 -13.06
CA ALA A 6 -39.46 0.16 -12.09
C ALA A 6 -38.79 -1.11 -12.62
N GLU A 7 -39.54 -1.92 -13.38
CA GLU A 7 -39.04 -3.13 -14.04
C GLU A 7 -38.04 -2.79 -15.18
N LEU A 8 -38.33 -1.74 -15.96
CA LEU A 8 -37.43 -1.22 -16.99
C LEU A 8 -36.12 -0.65 -16.40
N LEU A 9 -36.16 0.05 -15.26
CA LEU A 9 -34.93 0.54 -14.59
C LEU A 9 -34.08 -0.61 -14.01
N ARG A 10 -34.70 -1.66 -13.48
CA ARG A 10 -33.98 -2.87 -13.01
C ARG A 10 -33.33 -3.60 -14.17
N ARG A 11 -34.02 -3.71 -15.31
CA ARG A 11 -33.49 -4.32 -16.54
C ARG A 11 -32.38 -3.47 -17.18
N SER A 12 -32.47 -2.14 -17.16
CA SER A 12 -31.42 -1.26 -17.69
C SER A 12 -30.16 -1.24 -16.82
N LYS A 13 -30.26 -1.29 -15.49
CA LYS A 13 -29.08 -1.44 -14.61
C LYS A 13 -28.39 -2.79 -14.78
N ALA A 14 -29.17 -3.86 -14.96
CA ALA A 14 -28.64 -5.19 -15.27
C ALA A 14 -27.99 -5.25 -16.67
N ALA A 15 -28.53 -4.54 -17.67
CA ALA A 15 -27.98 -4.49 -19.02
C ALA A 15 -26.67 -3.70 -19.12
N ILE A 16 -26.52 -2.60 -18.37
CA ILE A 16 -25.26 -1.84 -18.28
C ILE A 16 -24.19 -2.65 -17.53
N LEU A 17 -24.58 -3.39 -16.48
CA LEU A 17 -23.70 -4.29 -15.74
C LEU A 17 -23.27 -5.51 -16.59
N MET A 18 -24.17 -6.05 -17.42
CA MET A 18 -23.88 -7.12 -18.39
C MET A 18 -23.00 -6.66 -19.55
N LEU A 19 -23.00 -5.38 -19.93
CA LEU A 19 -22.06 -4.85 -20.92
C LEU A 19 -20.64 -4.75 -20.35
N VAL A 20 -20.49 -4.47 -19.05
CA VAL A 20 -19.19 -4.43 -18.37
C VAL A 20 -18.62 -5.84 -18.13
N ILE A 21 -19.48 -6.83 -17.86
CA ILE A 21 -19.08 -8.25 -17.71
C ILE A 21 -18.92 -8.93 -19.09
N GLY A 22 -19.72 -8.58 -20.09
CA GLY A 22 -19.72 -9.20 -21.43
C GLY A 22 -18.52 -8.85 -22.30
N VAL A 23 -17.88 -7.69 -22.10
CA VAL A 23 -16.61 -7.36 -22.79
C VAL A 23 -15.42 -8.12 -22.19
N ALA A 24 -15.51 -8.56 -20.93
CA ALA A 24 -14.48 -9.40 -20.30
C ALA A 24 -14.50 -10.87 -20.78
N LEU A 25 -15.61 -11.36 -21.35
CA LEU A 25 -15.70 -12.74 -21.85
C LEU A 25 -15.42 -12.91 -23.36
N MET A 26 -15.39 -11.83 -24.15
CA MET A 26 -15.22 -11.90 -25.61
C MET A 26 -13.77 -11.75 -26.11
N ILE A 27 -12.77 -11.59 -25.23
CA ILE A 27 -11.34 -11.52 -25.64
C ILE A 27 -10.60 -12.87 -25.41
N SER A 28 -11.23 -13.88 -24.81
CA SER A 28 -10.61 -15.22 -24.63
C SER A 28 -10.79 -16.21 -25.79
N ALA A 29 -11.42 -15.83 -26.90
CA ALA A 29 -11.63 -16.72 -28.06
C ALA A 29 -10.65 -16.51 -29.23
N GLY A 30 -9.58 -15.71 -29.05
CA GLY A 30 -8.73 -15.25 -30.15
C GLY A 30 -7.24 -15.64 -30.13
N TYR A 31 -6.77 -16.48 -29.20
CA TYR A 31 -5.34 -16.84 -29.17
C TYR A 31 -5.11 -18.33 -29.49
N VAL A 32 -5.23 -18.69 -30.77
CA VAL A 32 -4.63 -19.92 -31.28
C VAL A 32 -3.16 -19.64 -31.58
N ARG A 33 -2.31 -20.36 -30.84
CA ARG A 33 -0.85 -20.45 -30.99
C ARG A 33 -0.48 -21.23 -32.26
N THR A 34 0.38 -20.64 -33.09
CA THR A 34 1.42 -21.32 -33.86
C THR A 34 2.67 -20.43 -33.75
N GLY A 35 3.71 -20.80 -32.99
CA GLY A 35 4.88 -21.54 -33.51
C GLY A 35 5.58 -20.69 -34.60
N THR A 36 6.81 -20.23 -34.53
CA THR A 36 8.08 -20.74 -33.95
C THR A 36 9.13 -19.69 -34.31
N GLY A 37 10.08 -19.37 -33.42
CA GLY A 37 11.26 -18.56 -33.77
C GLY A 37 11.93 -17.90 -32.57
N ALA A 38 12.91 -18.58 -31.99
CA ALA A 38 13.91 -17.97 -31.11
C ALA A 38 15.05 -17.35 -31.97
N PRO A 39 16.06 -16.70 -31.37
CA PRO A 39 16.05 -15.31 -30.92
C PRO A 39 16.99 -14.44 -31.77
N ALA A 40 16.68 -13.14 -31.94
CA ALA A 40 17.62 -12.16 -32.48
C ALA A 40 18.30 -11.42 -31.32
N ASP A 41 19.51 -11.89 -31.02
CA ASP A 41 20.52 -11.17 -30.26
C ASP A 41 21.10 -10.04 -31.14
N ARG A 42 21.11 -8.81 -30.62
CA ARG A 42 22.07 -7.77 -31.05
C ARG A 42 22.19 -6.71 -29.96
N ALA A 43 22.94 -7.04 -28.93
CA ALA A 43 23.57 -6.05 -28.06
C ALA A 43 24.65 -5.26 -28.83
N ALA A 44 24.65 -3.95 -28.65
CA ALA A 44 25.76 -3.07 -28.98
C ALA A 44 26.61 -2.87 -27.71
N ALA A 45 27.92 -3.14 -27.78
CA ALA A 45 28.93 -2.45 -26.97
C ALA A 45 30.36 -2.78 -27.46
N ALA A 46 31.00 -1.72 -27.93
CA ALA A 46 32.43 -1.36 -27.90
C ALA A 46 33.51 -2.41 -27.58
N GLU A 47 34.48 -2.44 -28.49
CA GLU A 47 35.85 -2.90 -28.32
C GLU A 47 36.60 -2.10 -27.23
N ARG A 48 37.45 -2.76 -26.42
CA ARG A 48 38.88 -2.42 -26.29
C ARG A 48 39.65 -3.52 -25.54
N SER A 49 40.67 -4.02 -26.24
CA SER A 49 41.72 -4.95 -25.79
C SER A 49 42.58 -4.38 -24.66
N GLY A 50 43.08 -5.28 -23.79
CA GLY A 50 43.97 -4.98 -22.68
C GLY A 50 44.28 -6.23 -21.86
N ASP A 51 45.04 -7.13 -22.48
CA ASP A 51 45.73 -8.29 -21.91
C ASP A 51 46.81 -7.85 -20.89
N THR A 52 46.88 -8.52 -19.73
CA THR A 52 48.09 -9.19 -19.20
C THR A 52 47.75 -9.90 -17.89
N ASP A 53 48.08 -11.19 -17.88
CA ASP A 53 48.15 -12.11 -16.76
C ASP A 53 49.00 -11.61 -15.58
N ASP A 54 48.62 -11.94 -14.35
CA ASP A 54 49.57 -12.47 -13.36
C ASP A 54 48.85 -13.20 -12.21
N VAL A 55 49.30 -14.43 -12.00
CA VAL A 55 48.87 -15.40 -10.99
C VAL A 55 49.88 -15.36 -9.83
N TRP A 56 49.44 -15.42 -8.56
CA TRP A 56 49.99 -16.31 -7.49
C TRP A 56 49.60 -15.90 -6.04
N SER A 57 48.76 -16.75 -5.44
CA SER A 57 48.75 -17.32 -4.07
C SER A 57 48.69 -16.51 -2.76
N ASP A 58 47.68 -16.86 -1.97
CA ASP A 58 47.58 -16.87 -0.48
C ASP A 58 48.21 -18.18 0.07
N PRO A 59 48.75 -18.27 1.33
CA PRO A 59 47.92 -18.62 2.49
C PRO A 59 48.36 -18.11 3.91
N THR A 60 47.34 -17.86 4.76
CA THR A 60 47.18 -18.18 6.21
C THR A 60 48.14 -17.64 7.30
N ASP A 61 47.59 -16.99 8.35
CA ASP A 61 47.74 -17.45 9.76
C ASP A 61 46.69 -16.84 10.75
N VAL A 62 46.38 -17.56 11.82
CA VAL A 62 45.38 -17.29 12.90
C VAL A 62 46.08 -17.40 14.30
N PRO A 63 45.42 -17.46 15.49
CA PRO A 63 45.01 -16.41 16.47
C PRO A 63 45.83 -16.26 17.80
N THR A 64 45.40 -15.28 18.65
CA THR A 64 45.71 -14.84 20.07
C THR A 64 45.78 -15.91 21.21
N PRO A 65 46.38 -15.64 22.42
CA PRO A 65 45.59 -15.25 23.66
C PRO A 65 46.29 -14.51 24.88
N GLN A 66 45.48 -13.76 25.68
CA GLN A 66 45.37 -13.52 27.18
C GLN A 66 46.60 -13.00 28.03
N THR A 67 46.58 -12.39 29.26
CA THR A 67 45.78 -12.34 30.53
C THR A 67 46.10 -11.02 31.32
N SER A 68 45.21 -10.32 32.05
CA SER A 68 44.69 -10.37 33.46
C SER A 68 45.70 -10.28 34.65
N SER A 69 45.59 -9.26 35.53
CA SER A 69 45.49 -9.34 37.02
C SER A 69 45.71 -8.00 37.79
N SER A 70 45.13 -7.89 39.01
CA SER A 70 45.07 -6.80 40.02
C SER A 70 45.10 -7.46 41.44
N PRO A 71 44.93 -6.80 42.64
CA PRO A 71 45.64 -5.76 43.44
C PRO A 71 46.19 -6.32 44.81
N PRO A 72 46.51 -5.55 45.92
CA PRO A 72 45.49 -5.11 46.93
C PRO A 72 45.74 -3.86 47.87
N ALA A 73 44.62 -3.35 48.45
CA ALA A 73 44.26 -2.80 49.80
C ALA A 73 44.96 -1.65 50.62
N SER A 74 44.20 -0.54 50.84
CA SER A 74 43.78 0.27 52.05
C SER A 74 44.58 0.36 53.40
N PRO A 75 44.44 1.43 54.26
CA PRO A 75 43.19 1.81 54.97
C PRO A 75 42.88 3.33 55.22
N SER A 76 41.68 3.58 55.78
CA SER A 76 41.01 4.86 56.16
C SER A 76 41.24 5.27 57.64
N PRO A 77 40.87 6.49 58.14
CA PRO A 77 39.50 6.75 58.66
C PRO A 77 38.90 8.17 58.44
N SER A 78 37.58 8.24 58.73
CA SER A 78 36.53 9.29 58.64
C SER A 78 36.74 10.60 59.47
N PRO A 79 35.95 11.70 59.30
CA PRO A 79 34.56 11.77 59.81
C PRO A 79 33.51 12.43 58.89
N SER A 80 32.24 12.14 59.21
CA SER A 80 30.98 12.48 58.55
C SER A 80 30.49 13.93 58.73
N MET A 81 29.48 14.30 57.90
CA MET A 81 28.42 15.34 57.99
C MET A 81 28.38 16.04 56.60
N THR A 82 27.38 15.88 55.73
CA THR A 82 25.96 16.24 55.88
C THR A 82 25.10 15.63 54.75
N SER A 83 23.84 15.37 55.08
CA SER A 83 22.75 14.77 54.31
C SER A 83 22.48 15.36 52.90
N PRO A 84 22.20 14.54 51.86
CA PRO A 84 21.45 14.98 50.69
C PRO A 84 19.94 14.84 50.92
N SER A 85 19.22 15.95 50.72
CA SER A 85 17.76 15.99 50.66
C SER A 85 17.24 15.12 49.49
N PRO A 86 16.23 14.25 49.68
CA PRO A 86 15.58 13.60 48.55
C PRO A 86 14.68 14.62 47.83
N SER A 87 15.14 15.10 46.68
CA SER A 87 14.28 15.78 45.71
C SER A 87 13.20 14.78 45.23
N PRO A 88 11.89 15.09 45.32
CA PRO A 88 10.88 14.22 44.76
C PRO A 88 11.04 14.18 43.24
N ALA A 89 11.22 12.98 42.70
CA ALA A 89 11.23 12.72 41.26
C ALA A 89 9.96 13.30 40.60
N PRO A 90 10.04 13.92 39.41
CA PRO A 90 8.85 14.29 38.68
C PRO A 90 8.08 13.00 38.36
N THR A 91 6.91 12.88 38.98
CA THR A 91 5.94 11.84 38.67
C THR A 91 5.60 11.89 37.19
N SER A 92 5.87 10.78 36.51
CA SER A 92 5.24 10.25 35.31
C SER A 92 4.17 11.14 34.66
N PRO A 93 4.30 11.54 33.38
CA PRO A 93 3.15 12.08 32.67
C PRO A 93 2.12 10.95 32.55
N SER A 94 1.04 11.13 33.31
CA SER A 94 -0.23 10.43 33.16
C SER A 94 -0.51 10.19 31.67
N ALA A 95 -0.64 8.93 31.28
CA ALA A 95 -1.14 8.56 29.97
C ALA A 95 -2.47 9.30 29.77
N SER A 96 -2.47 10.28 28.86
CA SER A 96 -3.69 10.94 28.44
C SER A 96 -4.60 9.85 27.86
N PRO A 97 -5.89 9.77 28.24
CA PRO A 97 -6.80 8.87 27.56
C PRO A 97 -6.77 9.22 26.08
N THR A 98 -6.26 8.29 25.27
CA THR A 98 -6.28 8.38 23.81
C THR A 98 -7.70 8.71 23.40
N ALA A 99 -7.95 9.96 23.03
CA ALA A 99 -9.22 10.35 22.44
C ALA A 99 -9.49 9.37 21.29
N PRO A 100 -10.70 8.81 21.18
CA PRO A 100 -11.00 7.92 20.07
C PRO A 100 -10.64 8.64 18.77
N ALA A 101 -9.78 7.99 17.99
CA ALA A 101 -9.52 8.30 16.59
C ALA A 101 -10.80 8.87 15.94
N PRO A 102 -10.81 10.09 15.36
CA PRO A 102 -12.00 10.62 14.74
C PRO A 102 -12.53 9.62 13.72
N SER A 103 -13.80 9.27 13.86
CA SER A 103 -14.52 8.36 12.97
C SER A 103 -14.83 8.96 11.60
N VAL A 104 -14.25 10.13 11.30
CA VAL A 104 -14.50 10.88 10.07
C VAL A 104 -13.59 10.36 8.97
N ASN A 105 -14.18 9.99 7.83
CA ASN A 105 -13.42 9.65 6.64
C ASN A 105 -12.74 10.92 6.09
N LEU A 106 -11.42 11.00 6.22
CA LEU A 106 -10.61 12.12 5.75
C LEU A 106 -10.54 12.22 4.21
N ALA A 107 -10.79 11.11 3.52
CA ALA A 107 -10.74 11.00 2.06
C ALA A 107 -12.06 11.37 1.37
N LEU A 108 -13.16 11.48 2.12
CA LEU A 108 -14.47 11.74 1.55
C LEU A 108 -14.49 13.07 0.78
N HIS A 109 -14.88 13.00 -0.48
CA HIS A 109 -14.91 14.09 -1.47
C HIS A 109 -13.59 14.81 -1.69
N ARG A 110 -12.46 14.14 -1.39
CA ARG A 110 -11.13 14.67 -1.65
C ARG A 110 -10.70 14.41 -3.09
N PRO A 111 -9.88 15.30 -3.70
CA PRO A 111 -9.33 15.05 -5.02
C PRO A 111 -8.53 13.75 -5.05
N ALA A 112 -8.80 12.93 -6.07
CA ALA A 112 -8.06 11.71 -6.35
C ALA A 112 -7.53 11.73 -7.79
N THR A 113 -6.31 11.21 -7.98
CA THR A 113 -5.66 11.03 -9.28
C THR A 113 -5.15 9.61 -9.39
N ALA A 114 -5.05 9.09 -10.62
CA ALA A 114 -4.46 7.79 -10.88
C ALA A 114 -3.44 7.85 -12.00
N THR A 115 -2.51 6.90 -12.04
CA THR A 115 -1.57 6.75 -13.17
C THR A 115 -2.27 6.41 -14.48
N SER A 116 -3.44 5.77 -14.39
CA SER A 116 -4.28 5.42 -15.51
C SER A 116 -5.71 5.14 -15.06
N GLU A 117 -6.61 5.13 -16.02
CA GLU A 117 -8.00 4.70 -15.86
C GLU A 117 -8.43 3.97 -17.13
N VAL A 118 -9.29 2.95 -17.02
CA VAL A 118 -9.79 2.22 -18.18
C VAL A 118 -10.69 3.10 -19.06
N ARG A 119 -11.38 4.07 -18.44
CA ARG A 119 -12.18 5.13 -19.06
C ARG A 119 -12.54 6.19 -18.03
N THR A 120 -12.93 7.38 -18.47
CA THR A 120 -13.38 8.48 -17.61
C THR A 120 -14.58 8.11 -16.74
N ALA A 121 -15.47 7.23 -17.23
CA ALA A 121 -16.58 6.68 -16.46
C ALA A 121 -16.15 5.67 -15.36
N ASN A 122 -14.84 5.48 -15.15
CA ASN A 122 -14.22 4.73 -14.05
C ASN A 122 -12.98 5.46 -13.52
N GLY A 123 -13.04 6.80 -13.44
CA GLY A 123 -11.93 7.63 -13.02
C GLY A 123 -11.66 7.64 -11.52
N ALA A 124 -10.50 8.19 -11.15
CA ALA A 124 -9.97 8.15 -9.79
C ALA A 124 -10.90 8.77 -8.73
N SER A 125 -11.70 9.77 -9.10
CA SER A 125 -12.63 10.46 -8.20
C SER A 125 -13.68 9.55 -7.57
N TYR A 126 -14.03 8.44 -8.23
CA TYR A 126 -14.98 7.47 -7.67
C TYR A 126 -14.46 6.77 -6.42
N ALA A 127 -13.14 6.72 -6.21
CA ALA A 127 -12.60 6.12 -4.99
C ALA A 127 -12.81 6.99 -3.72
N THR A 128 -13.40 8.17 -3.85
CA THR A 128 -13.56 9.13 -2.75
C THR A 128 -14.94 9.81 -2.78
N ASP A 129 -15.88 9.30 -3.58
CA ASP A 129 -17.17 9.97 -3.81
C ASP A 129 -18.23 9.58 -2.76
N GLY A 130 -17.93 8.67 -1.84
CA GLY A 130 -18.85 8.18 -0.82
C GLY A 130 -19.88 7.19 -1.36
N ASN A 131 -19.71 6.69 -2.59
CA ASN A 131 -20.63 5.77 -3.24
C ASN A 131 -19.91 4.47 -3.65
N ALA A 132 -20.02 3.44 -2.82
CA ALA A 132 -19.40 2.15 -3.13
C ALA A 132 -19.95 1.45 -4.40
N SER A 133 -20.98 1.97 -5.07
CA SER A 133 -21.50 1.41 -6.33
C SER A 133 -20.77 1.93 -7.57
N THR A 134 -20.05 3.04 -7.45
CA THR A 134 -19.09 3.52 -8.45
C THR A 134 -17.71 2.95 -8.13
N PHE A 135 -16.78 3.00 -9.09
CA PHE A 135 -15.42 2.54 -8.84
C PHE A 135 -14.42 3.11 -9.84
N TRP A 136 -13.22 3.37 -9.32
CA TRP A 136 -12.04 3.53 -10.13
C TRP A 136 -11.54 2.16 -10.61
N GLU A 137 -11.13 2.10 -11.87
CA GLU A 137 -10.39 0.98 -12.44
C GLU A 137 -9.27 1.54 -13.30
N GLY A 138 -8.02 1.11 -13.02
CA GLY A 138 -6.88 1.46 -13.86
C GLY A 138 -6.95 0.84 -15.25
N ALA A 139 -6.09 1.26 -16.17
CA ALA A 139 -6.07 0.68 -17.52
C ALA A 139 -5.85 -0.85 -17.49
N ASN A 140 -6.53 -1.59 -18.36
CA ASN A 140 -6.42 -3.04 -18.45
C ASN A 140 -4.97 -3.47 -18.74
N HIS A 141 -4.50 -4.52 -18.06
CA HIS A 141 -3.14 -5.05 -18.19
C HIS A 141 -2.05 -4.00 -17.93
N GLY A 142 -2.37 -3.03 -17.06
CA GLY A 142 -1.53 -1.85 -16.85
C GLY A 142 -0.84 -1.80 -15.50
N LEU A 143 -0.84 -2.89 -14.72
CA LEU A 143 -0.12 -2.96 -13.45
C LEU A 143 1.41 -2.83 -13.69
N PRO A 144 2.16 -2.14 -12.81
CA PRO A 144 1.72 -1.51 -11.56
C PRO A 144 0.98 -0.18 -11.79
N GLN A 145 0.03 0.14 -10.90
CA GLN A 145 -0.81 1.34 -10.98
C GLN A 145 -0.91 2.03 -9.64
N ASN A 146 -1.02 3.36 -9.67
CA ASN A 146 -1.18 4.15 -8.46
C ASN A 146 -2.53 4.87 -8.45
N LEU A 147 -3.17 4.89 -7.29
CA LEU A 147 -4.29 5.77 -6.94
C LEU A 147 -3.82 6.68 -5.80
N THR A 148 -3.81 7.99 -6.02
CA THR A 148 -3.34 8.99 -5.06
C THR A 148 -4.49 9.91 -4.66
N ILE A 149 -4.65 10.14 -3.35
CA ILE A 149 -5.70 11.00 -2.77
C ILE A 149 -5.00 12.18 -2.09
N ASP A 150 -5.36 13.42 -2.46
CA ASP A 150 -4.94 14.64 -1.76
C ASP A 150 -5.95 14.96 -0.66
N LEU A 151 -5.59 14.74 0.60
CA LEU A 151 -6.43 15.05 1.76
C LEU A 151 -6.66 16.56 1.96
N GLN A 152 -5.99 17.41 1.16
CA GLN A 152 -6.02 18.88 1.22
C GLN A 152 -5.56 19.48 2.55
N GLY A 153 -4.91 18.67 3.38
CA GLY A 153 -4.32 19.02 4.65
C GLY A 153 -3.44 17.88 5.14
N SER A 154 -2.53 18.16 6.06
CA SER A 154 -1.69 17.13 6.68
C SER A 154 -2.40 16.55 7.89
N TYR A 155 -2.72 15.26 7.83
CA TYR A 155 -3.42 14.56 8.91
C TYR A 155 -2.59 13.36 9.39
N PRO A 156 -2.61 13.05 10.70
CA PRO A 156 -2.18 11.74 11.14
C PRO A 156 -3.11 10.68 10.55
N VAL A 157 -2.57 9.55 10.09
CA VAL A 157 -3.34 8.42 9.55
C VAL A 157 -2.92 7.16 10.27
N THR A 158 -3.89 6.33 10.65
CA THR A 158 -3.67 5.03 11.32
C THR A 158 -4.43 3.88 10.66
N ARG A 159 -5.42 4.19 9.81
CA ARG A 159 -6.25 3.17 9.16
C ARG A 159 -6.70 3.61 7.77
N VAL A 160 -6.61 2.68 6.83
CA VAL A 160 -7.13 2.81 5.47
C VAL A 160 -8.12 1.68 5.23
N VAL A 161 -9.29 1.97 4.69
CA VAL A 161 -10.28 0.99 4.28
C VAL A 161 -10.42 1.08 2.77
N ILE A 162 -10.41 -0.06 2.08
CA ILE A 162 -10.62 -0.12 0.63
C ILE A 162 -11.83 -1.00 0.39
N LYS A 163 -12.77 -0.51 -0.42
CA LYS A 163 -13.98 -1.22 -0.81
C LYS A 163 -13.94 -1.56 -2.30
N LEU A 164 -14.69 -2.60 -2.66
CA LEU A 164 -15.07 -2.94 -4.03
C LEU A 164 -16.59 -2.94 -4.15
N PRO A 165 -17.16 -2.95 -5.38
CA PRO A 165 -18.60 -2.89 -5.59
C PRO A 165 -19.34 -3.93 -4.73
N PRO A 166 -20.33 -3.54 -3.91
CA PRO A 166 -20.96 -4.40 -2.90
C PRO A 166 -22.00 -5.34 -3.52
N LEU A 167 -21.62 -6.02 -4.61
CA LEU A 167 -22.47 -6.97 -5.31
C LEU A 167 -22.00 -8.40 -5.00
N ALA A 168 -22.93 -9.28 -4.64
CA ALA A 168 -22.60 -10.68 -4.34
C ALA A 168 -21.96 -11.42 -5.54
N ASN A 169 -22.29 -11.01 -6.77
CA ASN A 169 -21.72 -11.55 -8.01
C ASN A 169 -20.45 -10.84 -8.48
N TRP A 170 -19.94 -9.85 -7.75
CA TRP A 170 -18.62 -9.30 -8.00
C TRP A 170 -17.58 -10.32 -7.50
N PRO A 171 -16.71 -10.86 -8.38
CA PRO A 171 -15.89 -12.01 -8.00
C PRO A 171 -14.92 -11.66 -6.90
N ALA A 172 -14.84 -12.53 -5.88
CA ALA A 172 -13.84 -12.42 -4.83
C ALA A 172 -12.43 -12.42 -5.44
N ARG A 173 -11.55 -11.58 -4.91
CA ARG A 173 -10.21 -11.39 -5.47
C ARG A 173 -9.22 -10.98 -4.41
N THR A 174 -7.95 -11.14 -4.72
CA THR A 174 -6.86 -10.59 -3.93
C THR A 174 -6.19 -9.49 -4.71
N GLN A 175 -6.08 -8.29 -4.13
CA GLN A 175 -5.27 -7.21 -4.68
C GLN A 175 -3.98 -7.06 -3.86
N THR A 176 -2.84 -7.00 -4.54
CA THR A 176 -1.53 -6.76 -3.92
C THR A 176 -1.20 -5.29 -4.04
N LEU A 177 -0.97 -4.63 -2.90
CA LEU A 177 -0.63 -3.21 -2.87
C LEU A 177 0.21 -2.81 -1.67
N SER A 178 0.90 -1.67 -1.78
CA SER A 178 1.49 -0.94 -0.66
C SER A 178 0.75 0.38 -0.41
N VAL A 179 0.89 0.92 0.81
CA VAL A 179 0.40 2.25 1.17
C VAL A 179 1.60 3.18 1.30
N LEU A 180 1.59 4.26 0.53
CA LEU A 180 2.60 5.31 0.59
C LEU A 180 1.99 6.63 1.06
N GLY A 181 2.83 7.45 1.70
CA GLY A 181 2.48 8.76 2.21
C GLY A 181 3.40 9.84 1.65
N SER A 182 2.88 11.06 1.55
CA SER A 182 3.66 12.24 1.20
C SER A 182 3.05 13.49 1.82
N THR A 183 3.87 14.48 2.13
CA THR A 183 3.43 15.83 2.54
C THR A 183 3.46 16.84 1.41
N ASN A 184 4.18 16.55 0.31
CA ASN A 184 4.42 17.47 -0.81
C ASN A 184 3.81 17.00 -2.14
N GLY A 185 3.34 15.75 -2.22
CA GLY A 185 2.70 15.19 -3.40
C GLY A 185 3.66 14.72 -4.49
N THR A 186 4.97 14.83 -4.27
CA THR A 186 6.02 14.44 -5.24
C THR A 186 6.90 13.32 -4.70
N THR A 187 7.38 13.44 -3.46
CA THR A 187 8.20 12.43 -2.80
C THR A 187 7.32 11.57 -1.90
N PHE A 188 7.23 10.27 -2.20
CA PHE A 188 6.44 9.32 -1.43
C PHE A 188 7.33 8.37 -0.63
N THR A 189 6.96 8.10 0.62
CA THR A 189 7.60 7.11 1.48
C THR A 189 6.61 6.00 1.81
N THR A 190 7.13 4.79 2.03
CA THR A 190 6.30 3.64 2.40
C THR A 190 5.75 3.83 3.82
N VAL A 191 4.43 3.89 3.94
CA VAL A 191 3.70 3.90 5.23
C VAL A 191 3.37 2.46 5.64
N LYS A 192 3.00 1.61 4.67
CA LYS A 192 2.81 0.16 4.84
C LYS A 192 3.38 -0.57 3.65
N GLY A 193 4.24 -1.55 3.91
CA GLY A 193 4.84 -2.40 2.88
C GLY A 193 3.80 -3.17 2.05
N SER A 194 4.24 -3.68 0.91
CA SER A 194 3.39 -4.45 0.00
C SER A 194 2.83 -5.70 0.69
N ALA A 195 1.54 -5.94 0.51
CA ALA A 195 0.87 -7.16 0.96
C ALA A 195 -0.32 -7.50 0.05
N ALA A 196 -0.74 -8.76 0.11
CA ALA A 196 -1.91 -9.28 -0.59
C ALA A 196 -3.16 -9.16 0.31
N TYR A 197 -4.20 -8.46 -0.17
CA TYR A 197 -5.44 -8.23 0.56
C TYR A 197 -6.61 -8.93 -0.13
N ALA A 198 -7.26 -9.85 0.57
CA ALA A 198 -8.38 -10.62 0.06
C ALA A 198 -9.70 -9.86 0.23
N PHE A 199 -10.33 -9.52 -0.90
CA PHE A 199 -11.67 -8.96 -0.98
C PHE A 199 -12.67 -10.08 -1.24
N GLY A 200 -13.33 -10.53 -0.19
CA GLY A 200 -14.43 -11.49 -0.26
C GLY A 200 -15.77 -10.85 0.13
N PHE A 201 -16.87 -11.40 -0.38
CA PHE A 201 -18.21 -10.92 -0.06
C PHE A 201 -18.62 -11.39 1.34
N THR A 202 -18.41 -10.55 2.36
CA THR A 202 -18.74 -10.87 3.75
C THR A 202 -19.64 -9.80 4.37
N GLY A 203 -20.82 -10.20 4.87
CA GLY A 203 -21.77 -9.28 5.48
C GLY A 203 -22.25 -8.18 4.53
N GLY A 204 -22.47 -8.52 3.25
CA GLY A 204 -23.01 -7.61 2.23
C GLY A 204 -22.00 -6.67 1.56
N LYS A 205 -20.69 -6.87 1.77
CA LYS A 205 -19.63 -5.97 1.27
C LYS A 205 -18.39 -6.72 0.84
N HIS A 206 -17.59 -6.09 -0.03
CA HIS A 206 -16.21 -6.46 -0.33
C HIS A 206 -15.30 -5.36 0.20
N GLU A 207 -14.67 -5.59 1.34
CA GLU A 207 -13.91 -4.56 2.04
C GLU A 207 -12.69 -5.16 2.73
N VAL A 208 -11.59 -4.41 2.72
CA VAL A 208 -10.40 -4.71 3.51
C VAL A 208 -10.02 -3.49 4.36
N THR A 209 -9.65 -3.75 5.60
CA THR A 209 -9.10 -2.73 6.50
C THR A 209 -7.59 -2.94 6.65
N ILE A 210 -6.83 -1.88 6.42
CA ILE A 210 -5.38 -1.84 6.51
C ILE A 210 -4.99 -0.93 7.68
N THR A 211 -4.48 -1.52 8.76
CA THR A 211 -3.87 -0.78 9.86
C THR A 211 -2.44 -0.38 9.50
N VAL A 212 -2.13 0.91 9.67
CA VAL A 212 -0.83 1.49 9.36
C VAL A 212 -0.20 2.14 10.60
N PRO A 213 1.14 2.20 10.70
CA PRO A 213 1.81 3.02 11.71
C PRO A 213 1.35 4.48 11.59
N ARG A 214 1.11 5.14 12.73
CA ARG A 214 0.66 6.54 12.77
C ARG A 214 1.63 7.42 11.97
N SER A 215 1.17 7.95 10.85
CA SER A 215 1.99 8.73 9.91
C SER A 215 1.24 10.00 9.52
N THR A 216 1.90 11.17 9.60
CA THR A 216 1.30 12.43 9.15
C THR A 216 1.50 12.59 7.65
N VAL A 217 0.42 12.60 6.88
CA VAL A 217 0.44 12.67 5.41
C VAL A 217 -0.58 13.68 4.91
N ARG A 218 -0.29 14.31 3.77
CA ARG A 218 -1.28 15.06 2.98
C ARG A 218 -1.77 14.24 1.79
N TYR A 219 -0.88 13.51 1.15
CA TYR A 219 -1.19 12.63 0.05
C TYR A 219 -1.03 11.19 0.51
N LEU A 220 -2.06 10.38 0.28
CA LEU A 220 -1.99 8.94 0.46
C LEU A 220 -2.06 8.27 -0.90
N ARG A 221 -1.14 7.35 -1.18
CA ARG A 221 -1.08 6.60 -2.44
C ARG A 221 -1.22 5.12 -2.16
N LEU A 222 -2.14 4.48 -2.86
CA LEU A 222 -2.22 3.03 -2.99
C LEU A 222 -1.49 2.64 -4.26
N ALA A 223 -0.43 1.84 -4.13
CA ALA A 223 0.35 1.33 -5.27
C ALA A 223 0.02 -0.14 -5.47
N PHE A 224 -0.81 -0.44 -6.47
CA PHE A 224 -1.26 -1.76 -6.84
C PHE A 224 -0.24 -2.44 -7.75
N THR A 225 0.10 -3.69 -7.45
CA THR A 225 1.03 -4.52 -8.23
C THR A 225 0.47 -5.90 -8.59
N GLY A 226 -0.73 -6.24 -8.12
CA GLY A 226 -1.41 -7.47 -8.49
C GLY A 226 -2.91 -7.40 -8.23
N ASN A 227 -3.69 -8.10 -9.04
CA ASN A 227 -5.10 -8.36 -8.79
C ASN A 227 -5.48 -9.72 -9.42
N SER A 228 -5.96 -10.66 -8.61
CA SER A 228 -6.06 -12.08 -8.99
C SER A 228 -7.16 -12.41 -10.00
N THR A 229 -8.11 -11.50 -10.23
CA THR A 229 -9.22 -11.71 -11.18
C THR A 229 -9.17 -10.80 -12.39
N TRP A 230 -8.42 -9.70 -12.32
CA TRP A 230 -8.31 -8.72 -13.39
C TRP A 230 -6.99 -7.97 -13.25
N ASP A 231 -6.25 -7.80 -14.34
CA ASP A 231 -4.90 -7.21 -14.31
C ASP A 231 -4.93 -5.68 -14.30
N ALA A 232 -5.60 -5.11 -13.29
CA ALA A 232 -5.70 -3.67 -13.02
C ALA A 232 -6.04 -3.42 -11.54
N GLY A 233 -5.63 -2.27 -11.02
CA GLY A 233 -6.07 -1.80 -9.70
C GLY A 233 -7.53 -1.38 -9.73
N GLN A 234 -8.29 -1.71 -8.67
CA GLN A 234 -9.70 -1.35 -8.55
C GLN A 234 -10.03 -0.90 -7.12
N ALA A 235 -10.79 0.19 -7.00
CA ALA A 235 -11.30 0.67 -5.72
C ALA A 235 -12.65 1.38 -5.93
N SER A 236 -13.68 0.92 -5.20
CA SER A 236 -14.98 1.60 -5.14
C SER A 236 -15.01 2.77 -4.20
N GLU A 237 -14.29 2.66 -3.09
CA GLU A 237 -14.18 3.72 -2.09
C GLU A 237 -12.90 3.44 -1.30
N VAL A 238 -12.18 4.49 -0.97
CA VAL A 238 -11.01 4.49 -0.10
C VAL A 238 -11.34 5.43 1.04
N GLU A 239 -11.38 4.89 2.24
CA GLU A 239 -11.65 5.65 3.45
C GLU A 239 -10.37 5.75 4.28
N ILE A 240 -10.04 6.95 4.75
CA ILE A 240 -8.79 7.22 5.48
C ILE A 240 -9.14 7.81 6.84
N TYR A 241 -8.55 7.26 7.91
CA TYR A 241 -8.85 7.62 9.29
C TYR A 241 -7.56 7.81 10.11
N SER A 242 -7.63 8.67 11.13
CA SER A 242 -6.51 9.01 12.02
C SER A 242 -6.54 8.31 13.35
#